data_AF-A0A7S0MF91-F1
#
_entry.id   AF-A0A7S0MF91-F1
#
_cell.length_a   1.000
_cell.length_b   1.000
_cell.length_c   1.000
_cell.angle_alpha   90.00
_cell.angle_beta   90.00
_cell.angle_gamma   90.00
#
_symmetry.space_group_name_H-M   'P 1'
#
loop_
_entity.id
_entity.type
_entity.pdbx_description
1 polymer ?
#
loop_
_entity_poly.entity_id
_entity_poly.type
_entity_poly.pdbx_seq_one_letter_code
_entity_poly.pdbx_strand_id
1 'polypeptide(L)'
;LDWGQGLPALRAFMASESARIRVGPGDRGGARRLYVSYFGLGSPAAFGIVDSPSWSVLHLYSSVSGVSRPKHVQEINVELEPGYFCIGASMLQPVYNSHAPGNWNAHYEGLYRRQARLVNRLLTCHPRLRAAIFAGQVPALHDMGRLLSWFDGFRLGRLCAFFREIEPYAQAGYAMNIYR
;
A
#
# COMPACT_ATOMS: atom_id res chain seq x y z
N LEU A 1 8.49 -18.10 1.84
CA LEU A 1 8.90 -16.73 1.42
C LEU A 1 8.29 -16.48 0.06
N ASP A 2 7.30 -15.59 0.00
CA ASP A 2 6.70 -15.12 -1.26
C ASP A 2 7.69 -14.11 -1.86
N TRP A 3 8.27 -14.38 -3.03
CA TRP A 3 9.19 -13.48 -3.75
C TRP A 3 8.51 -12.77 -4.93
N GLY A 4 7.20 -12.53 -4.83
CA GLY A 4 6.35 -12.14 -5.96
C GLY A 4 5.83 -13.32 -6.78
N GLN A 5 5.98 -14.56 -6.29
CA GLN A 5 5.47 -15.77 -6.94
C GLN A 5 3.94 -15.78 -7.04
N GLY A 6 3.26 -15.01 -6.18
CA GLY A 6 1.80 -14.83 -6.22
C GLY A 6 1.30 -13.87 -7.31
N LEU A 7 2.18 -13.12 -7.98
CA LEU A 7 1.77 -12.09 -8.94
C LEU A 7 1.00 -12.65 -10.17
N PRO A 8 1.40 -13.76 -10.81
CA PRO A 8 0.60 -14.37 -11.87
C PRO A 8 -0.82 -14.75 -11.43
N ALA A 9 -0.96 -15.31 -10.23
CA ALA A 9 -2.26 -15.68 -9.68
C ALA A 9 -3.10 -14.44 -9.34
N LEU A 10 -2.47 -13.36 -8.85
CA LEU A 10 -3.13 -12.08 -8.63
C LEU A 10 -3.64 -11.48 -9.95
N ARG A 11 -2.87 -11.58 -11.04
CA ARG A 11 -3.32 -11.12 -12.36
C ARG A 11 -4.55 -11.88 -12.86
N ALA A 12 -4.58 -13.20 -12.63
CA ALA A 12 -5.72 -14.04 -12.96
C ALA A 12 -6.95 -13.66 -12.12
N PHE A 13 -6.77 -13.41 -10.83
CA PHE A 13 -7.82 -12.89 -9.95
C PHE A 13 -8.41 -11.57 -10.46
N MET A 14 -7.58 -10.60 -10.86
CA MET A 14 -8.06 -9.33 -11.42
C MET A 14 -8.94 -9.55 -12.65
N ALA A 15 -8.56 -10.49 -13.53
CA ALA A 15 -9.33 -10.81 -14.72
C ALA A 15 -10.69 -11.44 -14.37
N SER A 16 -10.72 -12.42 -13.46
CA SER A 16 -11.97 -13.04 -13.01
C SER A 16 -12.88 -12.06 -12.28
N GLU A 17 -12.31 -11.20 -11.45
CA GLU A 17 -13.05 -10.22 -10.66
C GLU A 17 -13.61 -9.09 -11.55
N SER A 18 -12.87 -8.70 -12.59
CA SER A 18 -13.38 -7.85 -13.66
C SER A 18 -14.57 -8.47 -14.40
N ALA A 19 -14.52 -9.76 -14.73
CA ALA A 19 -15.61 -10.45 -15.40
C ALA A 19 -16.85 -10.64 -14.50
N ARG A 20 -16.63 -10.86 -13.20
CA ARG A 20 -17.69 -11.06 -12.19
C ARG A 20 -18.49 -9.80 -11.95
N ILE A 21 -17.81 -8.66 -11.79
CA ILE A 21 -18.46 -7.38 -11.53
C ILE A 21 -18.77 -6.72 -12.88
N ARG A 22 -19.99 -6.98 -13.38
CA ARG A 22 -20.54 -6.31 -14.57
C ARG A 22 -20.54 -4.80 -14.34
N VAL A 23 -19.68 -4.07 -15.05
CA VAL A 23 -19.79 -2.61 -15.15
C VAL A 23 -21.02 -2.32 -16.02
N GLY A 24 -22.13 -1.95 -15.38
CA GLY A 24 -23.35 -1.59 -16.10
C GLY A 24 -23.16 -0.28 -16.89
N PRO A 25 -23.87 -0.10 -18.02
CA PRO A 25 -23.88 1.18 -18.74
C PRO A 25 -24.59 2.21 -17.84
N GLY A 26 -23.82 2.93 -17.03
CA GLY A 26 -24.33 3.86 -16.01
C GLY A 26 -23.59 3.80 -14.67
N ASP A 27 -22.72 2.81 -14.47
CA ASP A 27 -21.83 2.79 -13.31
C ASP A 27 -20.82 3.94 -13.44
N ARG A 28 -21.03 5.02 -12.67
CA ARG A 28 -20.07 6.13 -12.53
C ARG A 28 -18.87 5.73 -11.66
N GLY A 29 -18.78 4.46 -11.24
CA GLY A 29 -17.69 3.91 -10.46
C GLY A 29 -16.38 4.03 -11.23
N GLY A 30 -15.51 4.94 -10.79
CA GLY A 30 -14.14 5.04 -11.27
C GLY A 30 -13.38 3.72 -11.12
N ALA A 31 -12.17 3.67 -11.71
CA ALA A 31 -11.30 2.50 -11.64
C ALA A 31 -11.17 1.97 -10.20
N ARG A 32 -11.36 0.66 -10.02
CA ARG A 32 -11.34 0.02 -8.70
C ARG A 32 -9.92 0.05 -8.16
N ARG A 33 -9.76 0.33 -6.87
CA ARG A 33 -8.43 0.37 -6.27
C ARG A 33 -7.95 -1.02 -5.90
N LEU A 34 -6.73 -1.34 -6.30
CA LEU A 34 -6.00 -2.55 -5.97
C LEU A 34 -4.73 -2.15 -5.23
N TYR A 35 -4.73 -2.30 -3.92
CA TYR A 35 -3.58 -2.09 -3.07
C TYR A 35 -2.73 -3.37 -3.00
N VAL A 36 -1.45 -3.29 -3.33
CA VAL A 36 -0.57 -4.47 -3.41
C VAL A 36 0.61 -4.32 -2.44
N SER A 37 0.82 -5.32 -1.59
CA SER A 37 2.01 -5.47 -0.74
C SER A 37 2.47 -6.94 -0.75
N TYR A 38 3.72 -7.19 -1.09
CA TYR A 38 4.33 -8.53 -1.06
C TYR A 38 5.84 -8.39 -0.82
N PHE A 39 6.45 -9.52 -0.45
CA PHE A 39 7.89 -9.60 -0.28
C PHE A 39 8.55 -9.95 -1.62
N GLY A 40 9.71 -9.37 -1.93
CA GLY A 40 10.49 -9.70 -3.11
C GLY A 40 10.59 -8.59 -4.15
N LEU A 41 11.39 -8.85 -5.20
CA LEU A 41 11.80 -7.90 -6.23
C LEU A 41 10.99 -7.98 -7.53
N GLY A 42 10.06 -8.94 -7.65
CA GLY A 42 9.24 -9.07 -8.85
C GLY A 42 8.48 -7.77 -9.10
N SER A 43 8.37 -7.31 -10.35
CA SER A 43 7.60 -6.11 -10.70
C SER A 43 6.17 -6.48 -11.05
N PRO A 44 5.12 -5.95 -10.39
CA PRO A 44 3.73 -6.27 -10.74
C PRO A 44 3.40 -5.91 -12.19
N ALA A 45 4.02 -4.84 -12.70
CA ALA A 45 3.88 -4.44 -14.09
C ALA A 45 4.36 -5.50 -15.08
N ALA A 46 5.43 -6.24 -14.76
CA ALA A 46 5.93 -7.33 -15.60
C ALA A 46 4.94 -8.50 -15.72
N PHE A 47 3.98 -8.60 -14.80
CA PHE A 47 2.89 -9.58 -14.82
C PHE A 47 1.56 -8.97 -15.29
N GLY A 48 1.58 -7.75 -15.85
CA GLY A 48 0.39 -7.05 -16.33
C GLY A 48 -0.54 -6.55 -15.21
N ILE A 49 -0.03 -6.42 -13.98
CA ILE A 49 -0.72 -5.76 -12.87
C ILE A 49 -0.33 -4.28 -12.95
N VAL A 50 -1.10 -3.55 -13.75
CA VAL A 50 -0.91 -2.13 -14.04
C VAL A 50 -2.26 -1.42 -14.00
N ASP A 51 -2.22 -0.09 -13.97
CA ASP A 51 -3.42 0.73 -14.15
C ASP A 51 -4.13 0.38 -15.47
N SER A 52 -5.46 0.36 -15.42
CA SER A 52 -6.35 0.11 -16.54
C SER A 52 -7.67 0.84 -16.34
N PRO A 53 -8.55 0.92 -17.35
CA PRO A 53 -9.87 1.53 -17.16
C PRO A 53 -10.69 0.91 -16.02
N SER A 54 -10.43 -0.35 -15.65
CA SER A 54 -11.12 -1.05 -14.55
C SER A 54 -10.38 -1.01 -13.22
N TRP A 55 -9.08 -0.70 -13.21
CA TRP A 55 -8.21 -0.86 -12.03
C TRP A 55 -7.23 0.29 -11.87
N SER A 56 -7.12 0.82 -10.65
CA SER A 56 -6.02 1.67 -10.19
C SER A 56 -5.16 0.86 -9.22
N VAL A 57 -3.93 0.57 -9.62
CA VAL A 57 -2.97 -0.25 -8.89
C VAL A 57 -2.10 0.64 -8.02
N LEU A 58 -2.16 0.43 -6.71
CA LEU A 58 -1.48 1.21 -5.71
C LEU A 58 -0.54 0.30 -4.93
N HIS A 59 0.72 0.69 -4.80
CA HIS A 59 1.67 -0.07 -4.01
C HIS A 59 1.63 0.39 -2.55
N LEU A 60 1.45 -0.57 -1.65
CA LEU A 60 1.70 -0.37 -0.23
C LEU A 60 3.17 -0.70 0.09
N TYR A 61 3.59 -0.42 1.32
CA TYR A 61 4.94 -0.71 1.80
C TYR A 61 5.43 -2.10 1.38
N SER A 62 6.66 -2.16 0.88
CA SER A 62 7.41 -3.40 0.70
C SER A 62 8.64 -3.38 1.60
N SER A 63 8.93 -4.54 2.21
CA SER A 63 10.11 -4.75 3.04
C SER A 63 11.41 -4.70 2.25
N VAL A 64 11.35 -4.92 0.93
CA VAL A 64 12.53 -4.93 0.06
C VAL A 64 12.80 -3.51 -0.43
N SER A 65 14.00 -3.01 -0.14
CA SER A 65 14.45 -1.70 -0.62
C SER A 65 14.41 -1.63 -2.15
N GLY A 66 13.74 -0.61 -2.70
CA GLY A 66 13.71 -0.34 -4.14
C GLY A 66 12.44 -0.79 -4.88
N VAL A 67 11.54 -1.54 -4.23
CA VAL A 67 10.31 -2.05 -4.88
C VAL A 67 9.10 -1.15 -4.64
N SER A 68 9.00 -0.56 -3.44
CA SER A 68 8.03 0.50 -3.14
C SER A 68 8.46 1.23 -1.86
N ARG A 69 9.31 2.25 -2.00
CA ARG A 69 9.61 3.18 -0.90
C ARG A 69 9.27 4.58 -1.36
N PRO A 70 8.24 5.21 -0.79
CA PRO A 70 7.88 6.55 -1.19
C PRO A 70 9.02 7.52 -0.87
N LYS A 71 9.52 8.20 -1.89
CA LYS A 71 10.56 9.22 -1.79
C LYS A 71 9.95 10.60 -1.55
N HIS A 72 8.76 10.80 -2.11
CA HIS A 72 8.03 12.06 -2.07
C HIS A 72 6.63 11.87 -1.47
N VAL A 73 6.11 12.89 -0.79
CA VAL A 73 4.84 12.77 -0.05
C VAL A 73 3.64 12.53 -0.98
N GLN A 74 3.77 12.91 -2.25
CA GLN A 74 2.79 12.66 -3.32
C GLN A 74 2.69 11.18 -3.70
N GLU A 75 3.74 10.39 -3.41
CA GLU A 75 3.76 8.95 -3.67
C GLU A 75 3.05 8.16 -2.57
N ILE A 76 2.73 8.80 -1.44
CA ILE A 76 1.91 8.19 -0.40
C ILE A 76 0.47 8.62 -0.59
N ASN A 77 -0.40 7.64 -0.83
CA ASN A 77 -1.83 7.85 -0.68
C ASN A 77 -2.20 7.90 0.80
N VAL A 78 -2.28 9.07 1.42
CA VAL A 78 -2.48 9.18 2.88
C VAL A 78 -3.87 8.69 3.32
N GLU A 79 -4.85 8.72 2.42
CA GLU A 79 -6.19 8.22 2.64
C GLU A 79 -6.39 6.91 1.88
N LEU A 80 -6.31 5.79 2.61
CA LEU A 80 -6.71 4.51 2.04
C LEU A 80 -8.22 4.52 1.83
N GLU A 81 -8.62 4.33 0.59
CA GLU A 81 -10.03 4.27 0.19
C GLU A 81 -10.48 2.81 0.08
N PRO A 82 -11.80 2.56 0.09
CA PRO A 82 -12.33 1.22 -0.17
C PRO A 82 -11.79 0.64 -1.48
N GLY A 83 -11.45 -0.64 -1.46
CA GLY A 83 -10.81 -1.32 -2.58
C GLY A 83 -10.34 -2.72 -2.22
N TYR A 84 -9.59 -3.33 -3.11
CA TYR A 84 -9.00 -4.65 -2.89
C TYR A 84 -7.62 -4.49 -2.27
N PHE A 85 -7.36 -5.15 -1.14
CA PHE A 85 -6.06 -5.19 -0.50
C PHE A 85 -5.44 -6.56 -0.70
N CYS A 86 -4.44 -6.65 -1.56
CA CYS A 86 -3.72 -7.87 -1.91
C CYS A 86 -2.41 -7.93 -1.14
N ILE A 87 -2.43 -8.65 -0.03
CA ILE A 87 -1.34 -8.75 0.93
C ILE A 87 -0.72 -10.14 0.83
N GLY A 88 0.55 -10.18 0.44
CA GLY A 88 1.36 -11.39 0.44
C GLY A 88 1.40 -12.02 1.83
N ALA A 89 1.35 -13.34 1.91
CA ALA A 89 1.30 -14.07 3.19
C ALA A 89 2.46 -13.70 4.13
N SER A 90 3.63 -13.41 3.54
CA SER A 90 4.83 -12.96 4.26
C SER A 90 4.76 -11.52 4.76
N MET A 91 3.93 -10.66 4.15
CA MET A 91 3.68 -9.28 4.59
C MET A 91 2.52 -9.19 5.59
N LEU A 92 1.58 -10.15 5.55
CA LEU A 92 0.50 -10.24 6.52
C LEU A 92 1.04 -10.53 7.92
N GLN A 93 2.10 -11.33 8.00
CA GLN A 93 2.91 -11.46 9.21
C GLN A 93 3.93 -10.31 9.25
N PRO A 94 4.12 -9.63 10.40
CA PRO A 94 5.02 -8.48 10.52
C PRO A 94 6.50 -8.90 10.60
N VAL A 95 6.88 -10.02 9.96
CA VAL A 95 8.24 -10.57 9.97
C VAL A 95 9.20 -9.66 9.21
N TYR A 96 8.73 -9.08 8.11
CA TYR A 96 9.54 -8.24 7.24
C TYR A 96 9.24 -6.74 7.38
N ASN A 97 8.38 -6.36 8.34
CA ASN A 97 8.15 -4.97 8.68
C ASN A 97 9.08 -4.55 9.82
N SER A 98 10.20 -3.92 9.47
CA SER A 98 11.20 -3.48 10.45
C SER A 98 10.73 -2.32 11.33
N HIS A 99 9.63 -1.65 10.98
CA HIS A 99 9.11 -0.49 11.72
C HIS A 99 8.15 -0.89 12.85
N ALA A 100 7.40 -1.98 12.67
CA ALA A 100 6.47 -2.51 13.66
C ALA A 100 6.60 -4.05 13.74
N PRO A 101 7.72 -4.57 14.24
CA PRO A 101 7.92 -6.01 14.36
C PRO A 101 6.98 -6.60 15.41
N GLY A 102 6.43 -7.79 15.13
CA GLY A 102 5.52 -8.48 16.05
C GLY A 102 4.11 -7.86 16.10
N ASN A 103 3.37 -8.17 17.17
CA ASN A 103 1.97 -7.78 17.28
C ASN A 103 1.79 -6.27 17.37
N TRP A 104 0.77 -5.76 16.66
CA TRP A 104 0.38 -4.36 16.76
C TRP A 104 -0.04 -4.03 18.19
N ASN A 105 0.41 -2.88 18.70
CA ASN A 105 0.22 -2.49 20.09
C ASN A 105 0.09 -0.97 20.24
N ALA A 106 -0.21 -0.51 21.45
CA ALA A 106 -0.42 0.90 21.75
C ALA A 106 0.80 1.79 21.44
N HIS A 107 2.02 1.24 21.58
CA HIS A 107 3.24 1.98 21.26
C HIS A 107 3.33 2.26 19.75
N TYR A 108 3.12 1.25 18.90
CA TYR A 108 3.12 1.42 17.45
C TYR A 108 1.97 2.33 16.98
N GLU A 109 0.79 2.22 17.58
CA GLU A 109 -0.34 3.11 17.30
C GLU A 109 0.01 4.58 17.62
N GLY A 110 0.71 4.84 18.73
CA GLY A 110 1.18 6.18 19.10
C GLY A 110 2.16 6.77 18.08
N LEU A 111 3.12 5.95 17.63
CA LEU A 111 4.10 6.34 16.59
C LEU A 111 3.40 6.61 15.25
N TYR A 112 2.51 5.71 14.83
CA TYR A 112 1.70 5.86 13.61
C TYR A 112 0.91 7.16 13.63
N ARG A 113 0.13 7.42 14.68
CA ARG A 113 -0.70 8.64 14.80
C ARG A 113 0.13 9.92 14.81
N ARG A 114 1.32 9.90 15.41
CA ARG A 114 2.24 11.05 15.36
C ARG A 114 2.70 11.32 13.93
N GLN A 115 3.11 10.29 13.20
CA GLN A 115 3.56 10.43 11.82
C GLN A 115 2.43 10.79 10.86
N ALA A 116 1.26 10.16 11.00
CA ALA A 116 0.05 10.47 10.23
C ALA A 116 -0.32 11.95 10.34
N ARG A 117 -0.30 12.52 11.55
CA ARG A 117 -0.55 13.95 11.77
C ARG A 117 0.47 14.85 11.07
N LEU A 118 1.73 14.47 11.09
CA LEU A 118 2.78 15.24 10.40
C LEU A 118 2.60 15.17 8.89
N VAL A 119 2.41 13.97 8.33
CA VAL A 119 2.18 13.76 6.90
C VAL A 119 0.93 14.52 6.42
N ASN A 120 -0.18 14.45 7.17
CA ASN A 120 -1.39 15.22 6.88
C ASN A 120 -1.11 16.72 6.85
N ARG A 121 -0.39 17.26 7.85
CA ARG A 121 -0.02 18.69 7.86
C ARG A 121 0.84 19.08 6.66
N LEU A 122 1.74 18.22 6.20
CA LEU A 122 2.55 18.47 5.01
C LEU A 122 1.70 18.50 3.74
N LEU A 123 0.67 17.65 3.64
CA LEU A 123 -0.25 17.65 2.50
C LEU A 123 -1.21 18.85 2.49
N THR A 124 -1.65 19.31 3.67
CA THR A 124 -2.61 20.40 3.82
C THR A 124 -1.97 21.77 4.06
N CYS A 125 -0.64 21.88 3.97
CA CYS A 125 0.04 23.15 4.15
C CYS A 125 -0.17 24.11 2.97
N HIS A 126 0.17 25.38 3.17
CA HIS A 126 0.02 26.41 2.15
C HIS A 126 0.74 26.02 0.83
N PRO A 127 0.15 26.24 -0.36
CA PRO A 127 0.70 25.76 -1.64
C PRO A 127 2.17 26.13 -1.89
N ARG A 128 2.60 27.33 -1.48
CA ARG A 128 3.99 27.77 -1.58
C ARG A 128 4.96 26.94 -0.71
N LEU A 129 4.56 26.64 0.53
CA LEU A 129 5.36 25.80 1.42
C LEU A 129 5.41 24.36 0.89
N ARG A 130 4.28 23.87 0.38
CA ARG A 130 4.18 22.56 -0.27
C ARG A 130 5.16 22.46 -1.45
N ALA A 131 5.20 23.47 -2.33
CA ALA A 131 6.16 23.53 -3.43
C ALA A 131 7.63 23.54 -2.94
N ALA A 132 7.94 24.29 -1.88
CA ALA A 132 9.28 24.31 -1.31
C ALA A 132 9.70 22.96 -0.70
N ILE A 133 8.77 22.26 -0.02
CA ILE A 133 8.98 20.90 0.49
C ILE A 133 9.27 19.95 -0.69
N PHE A 134 8.52 20.07 -1.77
CA PHE A 134 8.66 19.21 -2.95
C PHE A 134 9.97 19.46 -3.71
N ALA A 135 10.43 20.70 -3.74
CA ALA A 135 11.72 21.08 -4.32
C ALA A 135 12.91 20.74 -3.41
N GLY A 136 12.69 20.13 -2.23
CA GLY A 136 13.76 19.82 -1.27
C GLY A 136 14.38 21.05 -0.62
N GLN A 137 13.69 22.20 -0.65
CA GLN A 137 14.20 23.49 -0.17
C GLN A 137 14.00 23.69 1.35
N VAL A 138 13.48 22.67 2.06
CA VAL A 138 13.25 22.70 3.51
C VAL A 138 14.26 21.77 4.19
N PRO A 139 15.38 22.29 4.74
CA PRO A 139 16.46 21.45 5.28
C PRO A 139 16.02 20.51 6.41
N ALA A 140 15.04 20.92 7.21
CA ALA A 140 14.45 20.10 8.27
C ALA A 140 13.78 18.82 7.76
N LEU A 141 13.50 18.74 6.46
CA LEU A 141 12.85 17.62 5.78
C LEU A 141 13.78 16.91 4.78
N HIS A 142 15.10 17.07 4.91
CA HIS A 142 16.06 16.43 4.00
C HIS A 142 15.94 14.89 3.97
N ASP A 143 15.50 14.25 5.06
CA ASP A 143 15.28 12.81 5.17
C ASP A 143 13.79 12.41 5.01
N MET A 144 13.06 13.14 4.14
CA MET A 144 11.62 12.90 3.90
C MET A 144 11.35 11.45 3.50
N GLY A 145 12.14 10.87 2.59
CA GLY A 145 11.93 9.50 2.12
C GLY A 145 11.94 8.46 3.25
N ARG A 146 12.80 8.64 4.27
CA ARG A 146 12.82 7.75 5.44
C ARG A 146 11.57 7.94 6.30
N LEU A 147 11.16 9.18 6.54
CA LEU A 147 9.96 9.49 7.30
C LEU A 147 8.71 8.88 6.66
N LEU A 148 8.60 9.00 5.34
CA LEU A 148 7.53 8.43 4.54
C LEU A 148 7.56 6.90 4.54
N SER A 149 8.75 6.29 4.41
CA SER A 149 8.92 4.84 4.53
C SER A 149 8.49 4.32 5.91
N TRP A 150 8.77 5.07 6.99
CA TRP A 150 8.34 4.70 8.34
C TRP A 150 6.82 4.77 8.48
N PHE A 151 6.22 5.86 8.00
CA PHE A 151 4.77 6.04 8.03
C PHE A 151 4.07 4.90 7.29
N ASP A 152 4.54 4.57 6.09
CA ASP A 152 3.95 3.51 5.28
C ASP A 152 4.13 2.12 5.92
N GLY A 153 5.29 1.87 6.54
CA GLY A 153 5.53 0.66 7.33
C GLY A 153 4.56 0.53 8.51
N PHE A 154 4.37 1.59 9.30
CA PHE A 154 3.38 1.58 10.39
C PHE A 154 1.96 1.40 9.87
N ARG A 155 1.60 2.06 8.77
CA ARG A 155 0.29 1.93 8.13
C ARG A 155 0.01 0.49 7.72
N LEU A 156 0.96 -0.16 7.03
CA LEU A 156 0.83 -1.57 6.67
C LEU A 156 0.74 -2.46 7.90
N GLY A 157 1.57 -2.23 8.92
CA GLY A 157 1.52 -2.99 10.18
C GLY A 157 0.15 -2.94 10.84
N ARG A 158 -0.47 -1.75 10.87
CA ARG A 158 -1.83 -1.54 11.38
C ARG A 158 -2.89 -2.25 10.55
N LEU A 159 -2.80 -2.17 9.21
CA LEU A 159 -3.72 -2.88 8.31
C LEU A 159 -3.60 -4.40 8.47
N CYS A 160 -2.38 -4.94 8.46
CA CYS A 160 -2.16 -6.37 8.63
C CYS A 160 -2.66 -6.86 9.99
N ALA A 161 -2.59 -6.04 11.04
CA ALA A 161 -3.19 -6.38 12.33
C ALA A 161 -4.71 -6.51 12.23
N PHE A 162 -5.38 -5.61 11.54
CA PHE A 162 -6.82 -5.74 11.26
C PHE A 162 -7.13 -6.96 10.38
N PHE A 163 -6.36 -7.17 9.31
CA PHE A 163 -6.56 -8.26 8.36
C PHE A 163 -6.33 -9.67 8.92
N ARG A 164 -5.58 -9.81 10.02
CA ARG A 164 -5.43 -11.09 10.73
C ARG A 164 -6.68 -11.49 11.51
N GLU A 165 -7.56 -10.55 11.81
CA GLU A 165 -8.80 -10.78 12.57
C GLU A 165 -9.99 -11.08 11.66
N ILE A 166 -9.81 -11.04 10.34
CA ILE A 166 -10.87 -11.30 9.36
C ILE A 166 -10.44 -12.33 8.32
N GLU A 167 -11.41 -13.07 7.80
CA GLU A 167 -11.17 -14.01 6.71
C GLU A 167 -10.91 -13.25 5.40
N PRO A 168 -9.89 -13.63 4.61
CA PRO A 168 -9.69 -13.03 3.30
C PRO A 168 -10.88 -13.35 2.37
N TYR A 169 -11.30 -12.35 1.59
CA TYR A 169 -12.31 -12.51 0.55
C TYR A 169 -11.91 -13.56 -0.50
N ALA A 170 -10.62 -13.63 -0.83
CA ALA A 170 -10.06 -14.64 -1.70
C ALA A 170 -8.58 -14.87 -1.40
N GLN A 171 -8.04 -16.00 -1.86
CA GLN A 171 -6.60 -16.28 -1.78
C GLN A 171 -6.06 -16.67 -3.17
N ALA A 172 -5.25 -15.81 -3.76
CA ALA A 172 -4.67 -16.05 -5.08
C ALA A 172 -3.36 -16.81 -4.97
N GLY A 173 -3.33 -18.03 -5.55
CA GLY A 173 -2.13 -18.87 -5.63
C GLY A 173 -1.54 -19.27 -4.28
N TYR A 174 -2.36 -19.29 -3.23
CA TYR A 174 -1.97 -19.53 -1.83
C TYR A 174 -0.97 -18.52 -1.22
N ALA A 175 -0.44 -17.59 -2.02
CA ALA A 175 0.58 -16.63 -1.60
C ALA A 175 0.01 -15.23 -1.32
N MET A 176 -1.12 -14.85 -1.93
CA MET A 176 -1.72 -13.53 -1.78
C MET A 176 -3.09 -13.63 -1.11
N ASN A 177 -3.24 -12.99 0.05
CA ASN A 177 -4.52 -12.82 0.73
C ASN A 177 -5.19 -11.56 0.19
N ILE A 178 -6.44 -11.68 -0.24
CA ILE A 178 -7.20 -10.58 -0.83
C ILE A 178 -8.32 -10.19 0.12
N TYR A 179 -8.31 -8.95 0.57
CA TYR A 179 -9.35 -8.35 1.39
C TYR A 179 -10.12 -7.32 0.57
N ARG A 180 -11.38 -7.06 0.92
CA ARG A 180 -12.29 -6.16 0.22
C ARG A 180 -12.98 -5.23 1.20
#